data_AF-E8LEN7-F1
#
_entry.id   AF-E8LEN7-F1
#
_cell.length_a   1.000
_cell.length_b   1.000
_cell.length_c   1.000
_cell.angle_alpha   90.00
_cell.angle_beta   90.00
_cell.angle_gamma   90.00
#
_symmetry.space_group_name_H-M   'P 1'
#
loop_
_entity.id
_entity.type
_entity.pdbx_description
1 polymer ?
#
loop_
_entity_poly.entity_id
_entity_poly.type
_entity_poly.pdbx_seq_one_letter_code
_entity_poly.pdbx_strand_id
1 'polypeptide(L)' 'MLLEARLLDERREAKAEGLAEGKAKEKTATAKRLLSMGLSVGDIAKATSLSIEQVEAIKAE' A
#
# COMPACT_ATOMS: atom_id res chain seq x y z
N MET A 1 -22.40 27.58 -10.35
CA MET A 1 -22.31 26.22 -9.76
C MET A 1 -21.32 25.28 -10.46
N LEU A 2 -20.58 25.69 -11.51
CA LEU A 2 -19.55 24.83 -12.15
C LEU A 2 -18.25 24.69 -11.33
N LEU A 3 -17.88 25.72 -10.55
CA LEU A 3 -16.65 25.73 -9.77
C LEU A 3 -16.72 24.81 -8.53
N GLU A 4 -17.88 24.77 -7.87
CA GLU A 4 -18.09 23.94 -6.67
C GLU A 4 -18.10 22.45 -7.00
N ALA A 5 -18.64 22.05 -8.15
CA ALA A 5 -18.59 20.67 -8.63
C ALA A 5 -17.14 20.22 -8.89
N ARG A 6 -16.33 21.06 -9.54
CA ARG A 6 -14.91 20.78 -9.80
C ARG A 6 -14.09 20.62 -8.50
N LEU A 7 -14.31 21.50 -7.53
CA LEU A 7 -13.65 21.42 -6.21
C LEU A 7 -14.05 20.16 -5.42
N LEU A 8 -15.27 19.67 -5.61
CA LEU A 8 -15.75 18.42 -5.02
C LEU A 8 -15.07 17.20 -5.64
N ASP A 9 -14.87 17.19 -6.95
CA ASP A 9 -14.16 16.12 -7.65
C ASP A 9 -12.66 16.10 -7.29
N GLU A 10 -12.00 17.25 -7.28
CA GLU A 10 -10.59 17.38 -6.86
C GLU A 10 -10.37 16.88 -5.41
N ARG A 11 -11.32 17.14 -4.50
CA ARG A 11 -11.25 16.61 -3.12
C ARG A 11 -11.46 15.10 -3.05
N ARG A 12 -12.29 14.53 -3.93
CA ARG A 12 -12.51 13.08 -3.98
C ARG A 12 -11.29 12.37 -4.52
N GLU A 13 -10.67 12.91 -5.56
CA GLU A 13 -9.41 12.41 -6.12
C GLU A 13 -8.29 12.44 -5.07
N ALA A 14 -8.06 13.60 -4.42
CA ALA A 14 -7.04 13.72 -3.38
C ALA A 14 -7.27 12.74 -2.21
N LYS A 15 -8.52 12.52 -1.81
CA LYS A 15 -8.86 11.54 -0.76
C LYS A 15 -8.59 10.11 -1.22
N ALA A 16 -8.94 9.77 -2.46
CA ALA A 16 -8.70 8.45 -3.02
C ALA A 16 -7.20 8.14 -3.15
N GLU A 17 -6.40 9.11 -3.61
CA GLU A 17 -4.94 9.02 -3.68
C GLU A 17 -4.33 8.80 -2.29
N GLY A 18 -4.71 9.63 -1.30
CA GLY A 18 -4.19 9.47 0.07
C GLY A 18 -4.56 8.13 0.71
N LEU A 19 -5.76 7.61 0.43
CA LEU A 19 -6.18 6.28 0.87
C LEU A 19 -5.37 5.17 0.19
N ALA A 20 -5.08 5.30 -1.10
CA ALA A 20 -4.29 4.33 -1.85
C ALA A 20 -2.82 4.31 -1.37
N GLU A 21 -2.22 5.49 -1.20
CA GLU A 21 -0.85 5.63 -0.69
C GLU A 21 -0.72 5.08 0.73
N GLY A 22 -1.68 5.39 1.62
CA GLY A 22 -1.71 4.88 2.98
C GLY A 22 -1.77 3.35 3.04
N LYS A 23 -2.64 2.73 2.23
CA LYS A 23 -2.74 1.27 2.13
C LYS A 23 -1.47 0.63 1.58
N ALA A 24 -0.81 1.26 0.60
CA ALA A 24 0.45 0.75 0.06
C ALA A 24 1.55 0.79 1.13
N LYS A 25 1.70 1.91 1.85
CA LYS A 25 2.69 2.06 2.93
C LYS A 25 2.46 1.07 4.07
N GLU A 26 1.20 0.84 4.46
CA GLU A 26 0.85 -0.10 5.52
C GLU A 26 1.20 -1.55 5.18
N LYS A 27 0.89 -1.99 3.96
CA LYS A 27 1.28 -3.33 3.48
C LYS A 27 2.79 -3.53 3.46
N THR A 28 3.53 -2.54 2.97
CA THR A 28 5.00 -2.58 2.94
C THR A 28 5.60 -2.63 4.35
N ALA A 29 5.12 -1.79 5.27
CA ALA A 29 5.59 -1.79 6.66
C ALA A 29 5.31 -3.14 7.35
N THR A 30 4.14 -3.73 7.10
CA THR A 30 3.78 -5.05 7.63
C THR A 30 4.68 -6.14 7.05
N ALA A 31 4.93 -6.13 5.73
CA ALA A 31 5.86 -7.09 5.10
C ALA A 31 7.28 -7.00 5.68
N LYS A 32 7.81 -5.78 5.88
CA LYS A 32 9.12 -5.57 6.53
C LYS A 32 9.15 -6.17 7.94
N ARG A 33 8.11 -5.92 8.74
CA ARG A 33 8.00 -6.47 10.09
C ARG A 33 8.00 -8.00 10.09
N LEU A 34 7.24 -8.63 9.20
CA LEU A 34 7.15 -10.09 9.11
C LEU A 34 8.47 -10.71 8.60
N LEU A 35 9.15 -10.05 7.64
CA LEU A 35 10.49 -10.45 7.21
C LEU A 35 11.49 -10.40 8.38
N SER A 36 11.47 -9.33 9.18
CA SER A 36 12.31 -9.23 10.39
C SER A 36 12.00 -10.31 11.44
N MET A 37 10.79 -10.87 11.42
CA MET A 37 10.38 -12.00 12.27
C MET A 37 10.78 -13.36 11.68
N GLY A 38 11.39 -13.41 10.50
CA GLY A 38 11.87 -14.64 9.86
C GLY A 38 10.79 -15.44 9.13
N LEU A 39 9.64 -14.84 8.82
CA LEU A 39 8.60 -15.51 8.03
C LEU A 39 9.04 -15.70 6.57
N SER A 40 8.46 -16.71 5.92
CA SER A 40 8.73 -16.98 4.51
C SER A 40 8.09 -15.93 3.59
N VAL A 41 8.74 -15.63 2.46
CA VAL A 41 8.24 -14.68 1.45
C VAL A 41 6.84 -15.09 0.95
N GLY A 42 6.60 -16.39 0.78
CA GLY A 42 5.31 -16.92 0.33
C GLY A 42 4.18 -16.70 1.35
N ASP A 43 4.45 -16.84 2.64
CA ASP A 43 3.45 -16.60 3.69
C ASP A 43 3.18 -15.11 3.86
N ILE A 44 4.21 -14.27 3.73
CA ILE A 44 4.09 -12.81 3.77
C ILE A 44 3.26 -12.29 2.60
N ALA A 45 3.48 -12.80 1.39
CA ALA A 45 2.70 -12.43 0.20
C ALA A 45 1.21 -12.71 0.42
N LYS A 46 0.86 -13.89 0.97
CA LYS A 46 -0.52 -14.25 1.34
C LYS A 46 -1.08 -13.34 2.43
N ALA A 47 -0.31 -13.05 3.48
CA ALA A 47 -0.77 -12.25 4.63
C ALA A 47 -0.98 -10.77 4.29
N THR A 48 -0.21 -10.21 3.36
CA THR A 48 -0.22 -8.77 3.02
C THR A 48 -0.96 -8.45 1.73
N SER A 49 -1.37 -9.49 0.98
CA SER A 49 -1.89 -9.34 -0.39
C SER A 49 -0.93 -8.57 -1.30
N LEU A 50 0.39 -8.79 -1.12
CA LEU A 50 1.44 -8.35 -2.01
C LEU A 50 1.85 -9.52 -2.92
N SER A 51 2.42 -9.23 -4.08
CA SER A 51 3.04 -10.28 -4.89
C SER A 51 4.34 -10.77 -4.25
N ILE A 52 4.75 -12.00 -4.58
CA ILE A 52 6.05 -12.54 -4.14
C ILE A 52 7.19 -11.61 -4.56
N GLU A 53 7.15 -11.10 -5.79
CA GLU A 53 8.13 -10.14 -6.33
C GLU A 53 8.21 -8.85 -5.50
N GLN A 54 7.06 -8.31 -5.08
CA GLN A 54 7.01 -7.13 -4.21
C GLN A 54 7.65 -7.41 -2.85
N VAL A 55 7.41 -8.59 -2.27
CA VAL A 55 8.00 -8.98 -0.98
C VAL A 55 9.52 -9.22 -1.10
N GLU A 56 9.98 -9.83 -2.21
CA GLU A 56 11.42 -9.97 -2.49
C GLU A 56 12.10 -8.61 -2.69
N ALA A 57 11.45 -7.69 -3.40
CA ALA A 57 11.96 -6.32 -3.55
C ALA A 57 12.11 -5.61 -2.20
N ILE A 58 11.13 -5.78 -1.30
CA ILE A 58 11.18 -5.23 0.07
C ILE A 58 12.30 -5.86 0.90
N LYS A 59 12.60 -7.13 0.71
CA LYS A 59 13.68 -7.84 1.41
C LYS A 59 15.08 -7.39 0.97
N ALA A 60 15.19 -6.90 -0.26
CA ALA A 60 16.44 -6.41 -0.83
C ALA A 60 16.77 -4.94 -0.49
N GLU A 61 15.81 -4.19 0.08
CA GLU A 61 16.04 -2.85 0.68
C GLU A 61 16.74 -2.94 2.03
#